data_AF-A0A3P6GMR6-F1
#
_entry.id   AF-A0A3P6GMR6-F1
#
_cell.length_a   1.000
_cell.length_b   1.000
_cell.length_c   1.000
_cell.angle_alpha   90.00
_cell.angle_beta   90.00
_cell.angle_gamma   90.00
#
_symmetry.space_group_name_H-M   'P 1'
#
loop_
_entity.id
_entity.type
_entity.pdbx_description
1 polymer ?
#
loop_
_entity_poly.entity_id
_entity_poly.type
_entity_poly.pdbx_seq_one_letter_code
_entity_poly.pdbx_strand_id
1 'polypeptide(L)'
;MCNDPVYEEYIFAFLPQLKYLDYKNILPEWRMEAYEKYQIAVDQMQEQQLEDEKKEAQEEEHRRFMERCRDAFIDKVYADELFQIIFKRDHDGRKLCQRTYREKIVDACKQLFISGQEEYQKRLTEETTLRECIEHAKNDSKLRALEAIEAYKEKKNNILKKLDEIQQDTYPELTEALLSSIRQHIHDLWNDLMGFEISLVDQLEDVINEFGRNLEEKISNFGETVQARHLVLFINPFFAVAFNERLAELTLTYTERIAKTDGPQDESYAVYADRDFVVNALSNSRDTQVNVIDQTEEGILKSIQAWFNGLMEDLHEKEEYGRHTNRVTEINLYIDAQYVDLETMDLTAL
;
A
#
# COMPACT_ATOMS: atom_id res chain seq x y z
N MET A 1 -25.82 36.76 -28.24
CA MET A 1 -25.54 36.59 -26.79
C MET A 1 -24.28 37.35 -26.37
N CYS A 2 -23.22 37.45 -27.19
CA CYS A 2 -21.98 38.19 -26.85
C CYS A 2 -21.99 39.73 -27.06
N ASN A 3 -23.12 40.34 -27.47
CA ASN A 3 -23.24 41.80 -27.68
C ASN A 3 -24.11 42.48 -26.61
N ASP A 4 -24.44 41.76 -25.54
CA ASP A 4 -25.26 42.27 -24.44
C ASP A 4 -24.32 42.90 -23.39
N PRO A 5 -24.48 44.16 -22.97
CA PRO A 5 -23.67 44.76 -21.89
C PRO A 5 -23.69 43.92 -20.61
N VAL A 6 -24.78 43.19 -20.37
CA VAL A 6 -24.93 42.29 -19.22
C VAL A 6 -23.94 41.12 -19.26
N TYR A 7 -23.48 40.71 -20.45
CA TYR A 7 -22.50 39.62 -20.62
C TYR A 7 -21.10 40.01 -20.14
N GLU A 8 -20.61 41.20 -20.50
CA GLU A 8 -19.30 41.68 -20.08
C GLU A 8 -19.28 41.88 -18.55
N GLU A 9 -20.31 42.52 -17.99
CA GLU A 9 -20.46 42.74 -16.54
C GLU A 9 -20.51 41.41 -15.77
N TYR A 10 -21.25 40.41 -16.25
CA TYR A 10 -21.32 39.11 -15.62
C TYR A 10 -19.94 38.43 -15.58
N ILE A 11 -19.20 38.46 -16.69
CA ILE A 11 -17.86 37.86 -16.72
C ILE A 11 -16.89 38.60 -15.79
N PHE A 12 -16.95 39.93 -15.73
CA PHE A 12 -16.09 40.72 -14.85
C PHE A 12 -16.31 40.41 -13.37
N ALA A 13 -17.56 40.14 -12.97
CA ALA A 13 -17.91 39.81 -11.60
C ALA A 13 -17.52 38.38 -11.20
N PHE A 14 -17.79 37.39 -12.06
CA PHE A 14 -17.66 35.97 -11.72
C PHE A 14 -16.26 35.38 -12.00
N LEU A 15 -15.41 36.05 -12.79
CA LEU A 15 -14.04 35.60 -13.09
C LEU A 15 -12.98 36.65 -12.70
N PRO A 16 -12.71 36.83 -11.39
CA PRO A 16 -11.85 37.92 -10.90
C PRO A 16 -10.39 37.81 -11.35
N GLN A 17 -9.91 36.60 -11.70
CA GLN A 17 -8.53 36.37 -12.16
C GLN A 17 -8.34 36.60 -13.68
N LEU A 18 -9.42 36.80 -14.43
CA LEU A 18 -9.36 37.05 -15.87
C LEU A 18 -8.75 38.44 -16.14
N LYS A 19 -7.72 38.50 -16.99
CA LYS A 19 -7.00 39.75 -17.34
C LYS A 19 -7.48 40.38 -18.65
N TYR A 20 -8.00 39.55 -19.55
CA TYR A 20 -8.46 39.97 -20.87
C TYR A 20 -9.78 39.27 -21.19
N LEU A 21 -10.74 40.02 -21.72
CA LEU A 21 -11.98 39.49 -22.31
C LEU A 21 -12.11 40.04 -23.72
N ASP A 22 -12.36 39.17 -24.71
CA ASP A 22 -12.53 39.55 -26.12
C ASP A 22 -11.45 40.51 -26.65
N TYR A 23 -10.18 40.17 -26.37
CA TYR A 23 -8.98 40.95 -26.74
C TYR A 23 -8.88 42.35 -26.12
N LYS A 24 -9.75 42.68 -25.16
CA LYS A 24 -9.71 43.93 -24.37
C LYS A 24 -9.16 43.64 -22.97
N ASN A 25 -8.39 44.58 -22.43
CA ASN A 25 -7.94 44.53 -21.05
C ASN A 25 -9.10 44.89 -20.12
N ILE A 26 -9.26 44.15 -19.03
CA ILE A 26 -10.30 44.40 -18.03
C ILE A 26 -9.78 45.41 -17.02
N LEU A 27 -10.39 46.61 -16.99
CA LEU A 27 -10.03 47.66 -16.05
C LEU A 27 -10.51 47.33 -14.62
N PRO A 28 -9.76 47.75 -13.57
CA PRO A 28 -10.16 47.54 -12.18
C PRO A 28 -11.52 48.17 -11.83
N GLU A 29 -11.85 49.32 -12.42
CA GLU A 29 -13.10 50.04 -12.14
C GLU A 29 -14.32 49.24 -12.61
N TRP A 30 -14.28 48.70 -13.84
CA TRP A 30 -15.36 47.87 -14.40
C TRP A 30 -15.57 46.59 -13.60
N ARG A 31 -14.50 46.03 -13.02
CA ARG A 31 -14.59 44.86 -12.14
C ARG A 31 -15.28 45.21 -10.83
N MET A 32 -14.98 46.36 -10.25
CA MET A 32 -15.58 46.82 -9.00
C MET A 32 -17.08 47.08 -9.19
N GLU A 33 -17.47 47.78 -10.26
CA GLU A 33 -18.89 48.04 -10.58
C GLU A 33 -19.67 46.74 -10.83
N ALA A 34 -19.07 45.81 -11.57
CA ALA A 34 -19.67 44.50 -11.82
C ALA A 34 -19.79 43.67 -10.53
N TYR A 35 -18.76 43.67 -9.68
CA TYR A 35 -18.79 42.97 -8.40
C TYR A 35 -19.87 43.55 -7.47
N GLU A 36 -20.00 44.87 -7.35
CA GLU A 36 -21.07 45.48 -6.55
C GLU A 36 -22.47 45.05 -7.01
N LYS A 37 -22.68 44.96 -8.33
CA LYS A 37 -23.97 44.55 -8.91
C LYS A 37 -24.30 43.08 -8.66
N TYR A 38 -23.29 42.20 -8.67
CA TYR A 38 -23.44 40.76 -8.54
C TYR A 38 -22.96 40.22 -7.18
N GLN A 39 -22.70 41.09 -6.21
CA GLN A 39 -22.01 40.77 -4.96
C GLN A 39 -22.59 39.53 -4.28
N ILE A 40 -23.92 39.51 -4.06
CA ILE A 40 -24.61 38.38 -3.41
C ILE A 40 -24.40 37.07 -4.19
N ALA A 41 -24.47 37.11 -5.52
CA ALA A 41 -24.36 35.92 -6.36
C ALA A 41 -22.92 35.42 -6.49
N VAL A 42 -21.94 36.34 -6.53
CA VAL A 42 -20.51 36.00 -6.52
C VAL A 42 -20.12 35.43 -5.16
N ASP A 43 -20.56 36.06 -4.06
CA ASP A 43 -20.27 35.60 -2.70
C ASP A 43 -20.90 34.21 -2.45
N GLN A 44 -22.16 33.99 -2.88
CA GLN A 44 -22.81 32.67 -2.81
C GLN A 44 -22.07 31.61 -3.64
N MET A 45 -21.64 31.94 -4.85
CA MET A 45 -20.87 31.02 -5.68
C MET A 45 -19.52 30.69 -5.02
N GLN A 46 -18.82 31.68 -4.46
CA GLN A 46 -17.55 31.48 -3.77
C GLN A 46 -17.74 30.65 -2.49
N GLU A 47 -18.79 30.88 -1.72
CA GLU A 47 -19.14 30.07 -0.55
C GLU A 47 -19.42 28.63 -0.95
N GLN A 48 -20.20 28.41 -2.02
CA GLN A 48 -20.48 27.08 -2.53
C GLN A 48 -19.22 26.38 -3.07
N GLN A 49 -18.36 27.09 -3.80
CA GLN A 49 -17.06 26.56 -4.26
C GLN A 49 -16.19 26.16 -3.06
N LEU A 50 -16.12 27.00 -2.03
CA LEU A 50 -15.36 26.71 -0.82
C LEU A 50 -15.96 25.51 -0.05
N GLU A 51 -17.28 25.37 0.01
CA GLU A 51 -17.94 24.21 0.59
C GLU A 51 -17.65 22.93 -0.19
N ASP A 52 -17.69 22.99 -1.51
CA ASP A 52 -17.44 21.85 -2.39
C ASP A 52 -15.95 21.43 -2.32
N GLU A 53 -15.03 22.39 -2.33
CA GLU A 53 -13.59 22.15 -2.10
C GLU A 53 -13.34 21.51 -0.73
N LYS A 54 -14.03 21.98 0.32
CA LYS A 54 -13.94 21.38 1.67
C LYS A 54 -14.48 19.96 1.69
N LYS A 55 -15.61 19.69 1.02
CA LYS A 55 -16.17 18.33 0.91
C LYS A 55 -15.22 17.41 0.16
N GLU A 56 -14.68 17.85 -0.97
CA GLU A 56 -13.73 17.07 -1.77
C GLU A 56 -12.45 16.76 -0.97
N ALA A 57 -11.92 17.74 -0.24
CA ALA A 57 -10.79 17.54 0.66
C ALA A 57 -11.09 16.53 1.77
N GLN A 58 -12.27 16.59 2.39
CA GLN A 58 -12.70 15.64 3.43
C GLN A 58 -12.90 14.23 2.85
N GLU A 59 -13.47 14.11 1.66
CA GLU A 59 -13.67 12.83 0.98
C GLU A 59 -12.33 12.19 0.60
N GLU A 60 -11.38 12.97 0.12
CA GLU A 60 -10.03 12.50 -0.21
C GLU A 60 -9.25 12.08 1.06
N GLU A 61 -9.35 12.83 2.15
CA GLU A 61 -8.77 12.45 3.44
C GLU A 61 -9.36 11.12 3.95
N HIS A 62 -10.69 10.99 3.88
CA HIS A 62 -11.38 9.77 4.27
C HIS A 62 -10.98 8.58 3.39
N ARG A 63 -10.85 8.78 2.07
CA ARG A 63 -10.40 7.75 1.12
C ARG A 63 -9.00 7.25 1.46
N ARG A 64 -8.05 8.16 1.68
CA ARG A 64 -6.68 7.82 2.09
C ARG A 64 -6.64 7.09 3.42
N PHE A 65 -7.49 7.50 4.36
CA PHE A 65 -7.61 6.83 5.64
C PHE A 65 -8.12 5.39 5.47
N MET A 66 -9.17 5.18 4.69
CA MET A 66 -9.72 3.84 4.43
C MET A 66 -8.75 2.94 3.68
N GLU A 67 -7.95 3.49 2.76
CA GLU A 67 -6.87 2.75 2.10
C GLU A 67 -5.83 2.27 3.11
N ARG A 68 -5.39 3.14 4.04
CA ARG A 68 -4.51 2.71 5.14
C ARG A 68 -5.14 1.63 6.01
N CYS A 69 -6.44 1.71 6.31
CA CYS A 69 -7.13 0.66 7.05
C CYS A 69 -7.15 -0.67 6.28
N ARG A 70 -7.29 -0.63 4.96
CA ARG A 70 -7.23 -1.81 4.10
C ARG A 70 -5.83 -2.42 4.10
N ASP A 71 -4.79 -1.59 3.97
CA ASP A 71 -3.39 -2.04 4.01
C ASP A 71 -2.98 -2.57 5.40
N ALA A 72 -3.65 -2.07 6.46
CA ALA A 72 -3.54 -2.58 7.81
C ALA A 72 -4.43 -3.81 8.09
N PHE A 73 -5.24 -4.25 7.12
CA PHE A 73 -6.18 -5.37 7.21
C PHE A 73 -7.28 -5.20 8.27
N ILE A 74 -7.71 -3.95 8.52
CA ILE A 74 -8.68 -3.58 9.56
C ILE A 74 -9.83 -2.72 9.03
N ASP A 75 -9.99 -2.60 7.72
CA ASP A 75 -11.08 -1.87 7.05
C ASP A 75 -12.47 -2.32 7.53
N LYS A 76 -12.68 -3.63 7.68
CA LYS A 76 -13.96 -4.22 8.12
C LYS A 76 -14.27 -4.03 9.60
N VAL A 77 -13.28 -3.66 10.41
CA VAL A 77 -13.44 -3.44 11.86
C VAL A 77 -13.37 -1.96 12.22
N TYR A 78 -13.33 -1.07 11.21
CA TYR A 78 -13.43 0.36 11.44
C TYR A 78 -14.87 0.76 11.81
N ALA A 79 -15.00 1.68 12.76
CA ALA A 79 -16.27 2.24 13.21
C ALA A 79 -17.34 1.16 13.49
N ASP A 80 -18.45 1.17 12.75
CA ASP A 80 -19.53 0.18 12.84
C ASP A 80 -19.66 -0.72 11.61
N GLU A 81 -18.65 -0.79 10.74
CA GLU A 81 -18.69 -1.58 9.50
C GLU A 81 -19.03 -3.04 9.76
N LEU A 82 -18.36 -3.70 10.70
CA LEU A 82 -18.67 -5.08 11.07
C LEU A 82 -20.13 -5.24 11.52
N PHE A 83 -20.65 -4.29 12.30
CA PHE A 83 -22.06 -4.29 12.71
C PHE A 83 -22.99 -4.13 11.50
N GLN A 84 -22.67 -3.25 10.55
CA GLN A 84 -23.46 -3.08 9.32
C GLN A 84 -23.46 -4.35 8.47
N ILE A 85 -22.32 -5.03 8.36
CA ILE A 85 -22.21 -6.31 7.63
C ILE A 85 -23.07 -7.39 8.30
N ILE A 86 -22.99 -7.50 9.64
CA ILE A 86 -23.81 -8.41 10.44
C ILE A 86 -25.29 -8.09 10.21
N PHE A 87 -25.71 -6.84 10.41
CA PHE A 87 -27.10 -6.40 10.31
C PHE A 87 -27.66 -6.52 8.88
N LYS A 88 -26.82 -6.38 7.85
CA LYS A 88 -27.21 -6.59 6.45
C LYS A 88 -27.53 -8.06 6.18
N ARG A 89 -26.75 -8.98 6.74
CA ARG A 89 -26.85 -10.44 6.53
C ARG A 89 -27.88 -11.10 7.44
N ASP A 90 -28.07 -10.58 8.65
CA ASP A 90 -28.99 -11.12 9.66
C ASP A 90 -30.44 -10.63 9.43
N HIS A 91 -31.15 -11.30 8.52
CA HIS A 91 -32.52 -10.92 8.15
C HIS A 91 -33.51 -11.13 9.30
N ASP A 92 -33.29 -12.16 10.12
CA ASP A 92 -34.16 -12.52 11.24
C ASP A 92 -33.89 -11.62 12.45
N GLY A 93 -32.63 -11.33 12.77
CA GLY A 93 -32.26 -10.40 13.84
C GLY A 93 -32.74 -8.97 13.60
N ARG A 94 -32.86 -8.53 12.34
CA ARG A 94 -33.48 -7.23 12.00
C ARG A 94 -34.96 -7.15 12.38
N LYS A 95 -35.69 -8.25 12.27
CA LYS A 95 -37.10 -8.33 12.66
C LYS A 95 -37.26 -8.42 14.17
N LEU A 96 -36.27 -9.00 14.85
CA LEU A 96 -36.33 -9.33 16.27
C LEU A 96 -35.70 -8.28 17.20
N CYS A 97 -34.81 -7.39 16.71
CA CYS A 97 -33.94 -6.62 17.59
C CYS A 97 -33.79 -5.11 17.31
N GLN A 98 -33.75 -4.32 18.41
CA GLN A 98 -33.41 -2.89 18.46
C GLN A 98 -31.99 -2.62 19.01
N ARG A 99 -31.34 -1.61 18.42
CA ARG A 99 -30.08 -0.84 18.65
C ARG A 99 -29.09 -1.11 19.81
N THR A 100 -29.40 -1.82 20.90
CA THR A 100 -28.52 -1.93 22.11
C THR A 100 -27.26 -2.82 21.93
N TYR A 101 -27.11 -3.50 20.80
CA TYR A 101 -25.99 -4.39 20.47
C TYR A 101 -24.82 -3.68 19.77
N ARG A 102 -25.08 -2.55 19.12
CA ARG A 102 -24.11 -1.84 18.26
C ARG A 102 -22.90 -1.32 19.04
N GLU A 103 -23.14 -0.64 20.16
CA GLU A 103 -22.09 0.04 20.93
C GLU A 103 -21.01 -0.93 21.40
N LYS A 104 -21.42 -2.12 21.80
CA LYS A 104 -20.51 -3.14 22.27
C LYS A 104 -19.64 -3.65 21.12
N ILE A 105 -20.21 -3.95 19.94
CA ILE A 105 -19.41 -4.47 18.80
C ILE A 105 -18.37 -3.43 18.41
N VAL A 106 -18.81 -2.18 18.33
CA VAL A 106 -17.94 -1.05 18.03
C VAL A 106 -16.80 -0.95 19.06
N ASP A 107 -17.06 -1.14 20.34
CA ASP A 107 -16.03 -1.10 21.39
C ASP A 107 -14.98 -2.23 21.25
N ALA A 108 -15.43 -3.44 20.95
CA ALA A 108 -14.53 -4.57 20.69
C ALA A 108 -13.68 -4.35 19.42
N CYS A 109 -14.31 -3.82 18.37
CA CYS A 109 -13.64 -3.50 17.11
C CYS A 109 -12.60 -2.38 17.29
N LYS A 110 -12.88 -1.36 18.12
CA LYS A 110 -11.95 -0.25 18.39
C LYS A 110 -10.60 -0.73 18.90
N GLN A 111 -10.57 -1.69 19.82
CA GLN A 111 -9.30 -2.19 20.35
C GLN A 111 -8.49 -2.94 19.29
N LEU A 112 -9.15 -3.79 18.49
CA LEU A 112 -8.51 -4.48 17.37
C LEU A 112 -8.00 -3.49 16.32
N PHE A 113 -8.78 -2.45 16.05
CA PHE A 113 -8.43 -1.37 15.12
C PHE A 113 -7.19 -0.59 15.59
N ILE A 114 -7.08 -0.28 16.89
CA ILE A 114 -5.89 0.38 17.44
C ILE A 114 -4.66 -0.53 17.30
N SER A 115 -4.75 -1.78 17.74
CA SER A 115 -3.64 -2.73 17.62
C SER A 115 -3.23 -2.98 16.16
N GLY A 116 -4.19 -3.07 15.24
CA GLY A 116 -3.90 -3.24 13.82
C GLY A 116 -3.17 -2.05 13.19
N GLN A 117 -3.49 -0.82 13.60
CA GLN A 117 -2.72 0.37 13.18
C GLN A 117 -1.29 0.35 13.71
N GLU A 118 -1.11 -0.03 14.98
CA GLU A 118 0.23 -0.13 15.58
C GLU A 118 1.08 -1.19 14.87
N GLU A 119 0.52 -2.38 14.61
CA GLU A 119 1.21 -3.44 13.88
C GLU A 119 1.46 -3.08 12.41
N TYR A 120 0.54 -2.39 11.75
CA TYR A 120 0.78 -1.82 10.43
C TYR A 120 1.97 -0.85 10.44
N GLN A 121 2.02 0.07 11.40
CA GLN A 121 3.14 1.02 11.49
C GLN A 121 4.47 0.32 11.75
N LYS A 122 4.50 -0.72 12.60
CA LYS A 122 5.71 -1.53 12.82
C LYS A 122 6.19 -2.20 11.54
N ARG A 123 5.28 -2.81 10.77
CA ARG A 123 5.59 -3.47 9.49
C ARG A 123 6.11 -2.46 8.45
N LEU A 124 5.47 -1.31 8.34
CA LEU A 124 5.89 -0.24 7.43
C LEU A 124 7.29 0.28 7.76
N THR A 125 7.58 0.49 9.05
CA THR A 125 8.91 0.92 9.49
C THR A 125 9.97 -0.14 9.17
N GLU A 126 9.67 -1.41 9.42
CA GLU A 126 10.58 -2.53 9.11
C GLU A 126 10.88 -2.60 7.60
N GLU A 127 9.84 -2.54 6.77
CA GLU A 127 9.98 -2.57 5.31
C GLU A 127 10.76 -1.36 4.79
N THR A 128 10.49 -0.16 5.31
CA THR A 128 11.22 1.06 4.93
C THR A 128 12.70 0.92 5.26
N THR A 129 13.01 0.43 6.46
CA THR A 129 14.39 0.21 6.91
C THR A 129 15.12 -0.81 6.03
N LEU A 130 14.46 -1.92 5.68
CA LEU A 130 15.01 -2.91 4.75
C LEU A 130 15.34 -2.25 3.40
N ARG A 131 14.39 -1.50 2.81
CA ARG A 131 14.58 -0.86 1.50
C ARG A 131 15.73 0.13 1.51
N GLU A 132 15.88 0.90 2.58
CA GLU A 132 17.02 1.81 2.78
C GLU A 132 18.36 1.05 2.86
N CYS A 133 18.40 -0.06 3.61
CA CYS A 133 19.59 -0.92 3.72
C CYS A 133 19.98 -1.54 2.37
N ILE A 134 19.01 -2.05 1.61
CA ILE A 134 19.23 -2.60 0.27
C ILE A 134 19.81 -1.53 -0.65
N GLU A 135 19.22 -0.33 -0.65
CA GLU A 135 19.68 0.76 -1.50
C GLU A 135 21.10 1.22 -1.13
N HIS A 136 21.42 1.26 0.17
CA HIS A 136 22.77 1.55 0.61
C HIS A 136 23.78 0.48 0.14
N ALA A 137 23.45 -0.80 0.30
CA ALA A 137 24.32 -1.91 -0.14
C ALA A 137 24.55 -1.91 -1.65
N LYS A 138 23.51 -1.61 -2.44
CA LYS A 138 23.62 -1.43 -3.90
C LYS A 138 24.56 -0.28 -4.26
N ASN A 139 24.42 0.86 -3.59
CA ASN A 139 25.24 2.03 -3.86
C ASN A 139 26.71 1.82 -3.48
N ASP A 140 26.99 1.13 -2.37
CA ASP A 140 28.34 0.73 -1.99
C ASP A 140 28.98 -0.21 -3.03
N SER A 141 28.26 -1.27 -3.44
CA SER A 141 28.74 -2.20 -4.47
C SER A 141 28.99 -1.50 -5.80
N LYS A 142 28.10 -0.57 -6.19
CA LYS A 142 28.26 0.25 -7.39
C LYS A 142 29.52 1.12 -7.32
N LEU A 143 29.79 1.76 -6.18
CA LEU A 143 30.97 2.59 -5.99
C LEU A 143 32.25 1.76 -6.14
N ARG A 144 32.32 0.59 -5.48
CA ARG A 144 33.45 -0.34 -5.60
C ARG A 144 33.67 -0.80 -7.03
N ALA A 145 32.60 -1.12 -7.76
CA ALA A 145 32.68 -1.50 -9.16
C ALA A 145 33.22 -0.36 -10.05
N LEU A 146 32.79 0.88 -9.83
CA LEU A 146 33.28 2.04 -10.58
C LEU A 146 34.77 2.31 -10.29
N GLU A 147 35.19 2.20 -9.04
CA GLU A 147 36.59 2.34 -8.65
C GLU A 147 37.49 1.28 -9.32
N ALA A 148 37.05 0.02 -9.36
CA ALA A 148 37.77 -1.05 -10.04
C ALA A 148 37.87 -0.81 -11.56
N ILE A 149 36.79 -0.35 -12.19
CA ILE A 149 36.77 0.00 -13.62
C ILE A 149 37.74 1.15 -13.91
N GLU A 150 37.76 2.19 -13.08
CA GLU A 150 38.64 3.34 -13.29
C GLU A 150 40.12 2.95 -13.09
N ALA A 151 40.43 2.16 -12.06
CA ALA A 151 41.76 1.63 -11.83
C ALA A 151 42.24 0.76 -13.01
N TYR A 152 41.35 -0.04 -13.60
CA TYR A 152 41.65 -0.79 -14.83
C TYR A 152 41.95 0.15 -16.01
N LYS A 153 41.13 1.18 -16.25
CA LYS A 153 41.34 2.14 -17.34
C LYS A 153 42.67 2.87 -17.21
N GLU A 154 43.04 3.28 -16.01
CA GLU A 154 44.35 3.89 -15.74
C GLU A 154 45.50 2.94 -16.09
N LYS A 155 45.42 1.67 -15.66
CA LYS A 155 46.41 0.63 -16.00
C LYS A 155 46.49 0.42 -17.52
N LYS A 156 45.34 0.27 -18.20
CA LYS A 156 45.25 0.12 -19.67
C LYS A 156 45.94 1.30 -20.37
N ASN A 157 45.57 2.54 -20.02
CA ASN A 157 46.15 3.74 -20.63
C ASN A 157 47.66 3.86 -20.40
N ASN A 158 48.15 3.48 -19.22
CA ASN A 158 49.59 3.47 -18.94
C ASN A 158 50.34 2.41 -19.76
N ILE A 159 49.75 1.25 -19.99
CA ILE A 159 50.34 0.21 -20.84
C ILE A 159 50.33 0.66 -22.31
N LEU A 160 49.24 1.27 -22.79
CA LEU A 160 49.16 1.78 -24.15
C LEU A 160 50.20 2.87 -24.44
N LYS A 161 50.42 3.81 -23.50
CA LYS A 161 51.49 4.80 -23.64
C LYS A 161 52.88 4.16 -23.77
N LYS A 162 53.15 3.10 -23.00
CA LYS A 162 54.42 2.35 -23.12
C LYS A 162 54.55 1.66 -24.46
N LEU A 163 53.44 1.18 -25.04
CA LEU A 163 53.41 0.57 -26.36
C LEU A 163 53.80 1.58 -27.46
N ASP A 164 53.27 2.80 -27.37
CA ASP A 164 53.58 3.90 -28.31
C ASP A 164 55.06 4.34 -28.27
N GLU A 165 55.75 4.12 -27.15
CA GLU A 165 57.16 4.51 -26.93
C GLU A 165 58.18 3.48 -27.46
N ILE A 166 57.75 2.26 -27.86
CA ILE A 166 58.66 1.19 -28.30
C ILE A 166 59.18 1.45 -29.74
N GLN A 167 60.51 1.46 -29.91
CA GLN A 167 61.18 1.58 -31.21
C GLN A 167 61.20 0.25 -31.99
N GLN A 168 61.17 0.33 -33.33
CA GLN A 168 60.93 -0.76 -34.29
C GLN A 168 61.79 -2.04 -34.17
N ASP A 169 62.94 -2.01 -33.49
CA ASP A 169 63.92 -3.11 -33.55
C ASP A 169 63.76 -4.18 -32.44
N THR A 170 62.83 -4.03 -31.48
CA THR A 170 62.54 -5.01 -30.39
C THR A 170 61.07 -5.48 -30.37
N TYR A 171 60.41 -5.37 -31.52
CA TYR A 171 58.95 -5.24 -31.62
C TYR A 171 58.07 -6.43 -31.16
N PRO A 172 58.37 -7.71 -31.44
CA PRO A 172 57.36 -8.76 -31.24
C PRO A 172 57.20 -9.21 -29.78
N GLU A 173 58.30 -9.50 -29.09
CA GLU A 173 58.24 -10.12 -27.75
C GLU A 173 57.79 -9.14 -26.65
N LEU A 174 58.22 -7.87 -26.74
CA LEU A 174 57.85 -6.86 -25.75
C LEU A 174 56.40 -6.40 -25.91
N THR A 175 55.91 -6.29 -27.15
CA THR A 175 54.52 -5.94 -27.47
C THR A 175 53.55 -7.01 -26.98
N GLU A 176 53.84 -8.29 -27.27
CA GLU A 176 53.01 -9.40 -26.80
C GLU A 176 52.99 -9.50 -25.27
N ALA A 177 54.12 -9.23 -24.60
CA ALA A 177 54.16 -9.18 -23.13
C ALA A 177 53.25 -8.07 -22.55
N LEU A 178 53.20 -6.90 -23.17
CA LEU A 178 52.33 -5.79 -22.75
C LEU A 178 50.85 -6.07 -23.05
N LEU A 179 50.52 -6.64 -24.22
CA LEU A 179 49.15 -7.04 -24.56
C LEU A 179 48.65 -8.15 -23.64
N SER A 180 49.50 -9.13 -23.32
CA SER A 180 49.21 -10.17 -22.33
C SER A 180 48.96 -9.57 -20.94
N SER A 181 49.70 -8.53 -20.55
CA SER A 181 49.43 -7.79 -19.30
C SER A 181 48.05 -7.12 -19.31
N ILE A 182 47.57 -6.59 -20.44
CA ILE A 182 46.21 -6.04 -20.53
C ILE A 182 45.17 -7.17 -20.42
N ARG A 183 45.38 -8.32 -21.10
CA ARG A 183 44.49 -9.50 -20.98
C ARG A 183 44.34 -9.94 -19.53
N GLN A 184 45.44 -9.97 -18.77
CA GLN A 184 45.42 -10.30 -17.35
C GLN A 184 44.61 -9.27 -16.55
N HIS A 185 44.80 -7.97 -16.80
CA HIS A 185 44.03 -6.93 -16.10
C HIS A 185 42.54 -6.91 -16.45
N ILE A 186 42.15 -7.32 -17.67
CA ILE A 186 40.74 -7.53 -18.01
C ILE A 186 40.16 -8.68 -17.17
N HIS A 187 40.89 -9.79 -17.06
CA HIS A 187 40.47 -10.93 -16.25
C HIS A 187 40.41 -10.59 -14.75
N ASP A 188 41.38 -9.84 -14.24
CA ASP A 188 41.37 -9.37 -12.85
C ASP A 188 40.14 -8.48 -12.59
N LEU A 189 39.82 -7.56 -13.51
CA LEU A 189 38.63 -6.74 -13.41
C LEU A 189 37.34 -7.57 -13.41
N TRP A 190 37.25 -8.60 -14.27
CA TRP A 190 36.11 -9.52 -14.26
C TRP A 190 35.96 -10.23 -12.90
N ASN A 191 37.06 -10.73 -12.32
CA ASN A 191 37.05 -11.36 -10.99
C ASN A 191 36.57 -10.39 -9.91
N ASP A 192 37.07 -9.15 -9.93
CA ASP A 192 36.68 -8.13 -8.94
C ASP A 192 35.18 -7.81 -9.06
N LEU A 193 34.69 -7.54 -10.28
CA LEU A 193 33.29 -7.20 -10.53
C LEU A 193 32.34 -8.36 -10.19
N MET A 194 32.68 -9.58 -10.59
CA MET A 194 31.90 -10.77 -10.23
C MET A 194 31.95 -11.05 -8.74
N GLY A 195 33.12 -10.87 -8.10
CA GLY A 195 33.27 -11.03 -6.66
C GLY A 195 32.43 -10.05 -5.85
N PHE A 196 32.36 -8.78 -6.28
CA PHE A 196 31.46 -7.79 -5.66
C PHE A 196 29.99 -8.17 -5.81
N GLU A 197 29.62 -8.69 -6.98
CA GLU A 197 28.24 -9.07 -7.28
C GLU A 197 27.80 -10.30 -6.47
N ILE A 198 28.62 -11.34 -6.40
CA ILE A 198 28.36 -12.53 -5.57
C ILE A 198 28.24 -12.12 -4.10
N SER A 199 29.21 -11.36 -3.59
CA SER A 199 29.17 -10.89 -2.20
C SER A 199 27.94 -10.04 -1.90
N LEU A 200 27.43 -9.26 -2.86
CA LEU A 200 26.21 -8.48 -2.67
C LEU A 200 24.98 -9.39 -2.65
N VAL A 201 24.88 -10.37 -3.54
CA VAL A 201 23.76 -11.34 -3.52
C VAL A 201 23.70 -12.06 -2.18
N ASP A 202 24.82 -12.61 -1.70
CA ASP A 202 24.87 -13.34 -0.42
C ASP A 202 24.38 -12.45 0.74
N GLN A 203 24.82 -11.18 0.77
CA GLN A 203 24.39 -10.23 1.80
C GLN A 203 22.89 -9.88 1.69
N LEU A 204 22.37 -9.72 0.48
CA LEU A 204 20.94 -9.45 0.30
C LEU A 204 20.09 -10.65 0.70
N GLU A 205 20.50 -11.87 0.34
CA GLU A 205 19.82 -13.10 0.75
C GLU A 205 19.74 -13.23 2.26
N ASP A 206 20.85 -13.01 2.97
CA ASP A 206 20.89 -13.05 4.44
C ASP A 206 19.95 -12.00 5.06
N VAL A 207 20.00 -10.76 4.55
CA VAL A 207 19.22 -9.64 5.09
C VAL A 207 17.72 -9.81 4.79
N ILE A 208 17.35 -10.26 3.59
CA ILE A 208 15.95 -10.52 3.21
C ILE A 208 15.39 -11.69 4.03
N ASN A 209 16.16 -12.76 4.21
CA ASN A 209 15.74 -13.89 5.04
C ASN A 209 15.53 -13.50 6.50
N GLU A 210 16.43 -12.69 7.07
CA GLU A 210 16.27 -12.21 8.45
C GLU A 210 15.07 -11.27 8.59
N PHE A 211 14.86 -10.37 7.62
CA PHE A 211 13.64 -9.56 7.55
C PHE A 211 12.38 -10.43 7.50
N GLY A 212 12.38 -11.49 6.68
CA GLY A 212 11.28 -12.43 6.57
C GLY A 212 10.91 -13.05 7.92
N ARG A 213 11.91 -13.50 8.69
CA ARG A 213 11.72 -14.05 10.04
C ARG A 213 11.15 -13.03 11.02
N ASN A 214 11.71 -11.81 11.03
CA ASN A 214 11.24 -10.73 11.90
C ASN A 214 9.80 -10.33 11.57
N LEU A 215 9.45 -10.30 10.28
CA LEU A 215 8.12 -9.95 9.83
C LEU A 215 7.11 -11.06 10.11
N GLU A 216 7.51 -12.33 9.96
CA GLU A 216 6.70 -13.50 10.33
C GLU A 216 6.33 -13.48 11.82
N GLU A 217 7.27 -13.14 12.71
CA GLU A 217 6.99 -12.96 14.14
C GLU A 217 5.92 -11.87 14.38
N LYS A 218 6.08 -10.70 13.75
CA LYS A 218 5.11 -9.59 13.86
C LYS A 218 3.72 -9.99 13.34
N ILE A 219 3.67 -10.72 12.22
CA ILE A 219 2.43 -11.25 11.64
C ILE A 219 1.78 -12.25 12.59
N SER A 220 2.56 -13.18 13.16
CA SER A 220 2.06 -14.15 14.14
C SER A 220 1.47 -13.44 15.35
N ASN A 221 2.18 -12.48 15.93
CA ASN A 221 1.72 -11.68 17.08
C ASN A 221 0.41 -10.94 16.78
N PHE A 222 0.29 -10.36 15.58
CA PHE A 222 -0.95 -9.73 15.17
C PHE A 222 -2.07 -10.76 14.95
N GLY A 223 -1.77 -11.91 14.34
CA GLY A 223 -2.72 -13.01 14.17
C GLY A 223 -3.28 -13.52 15.49
N GLU A 224 -2.41 -13.70 16.50
CA GLU A 224 -2.81 -14.02 17.87
C GLU A 224 -3.70 -12.93 18.48
N THR A 225 -3.41 -11.66 18.21
CA THR A 225 -4.26 -10.54 18.66
C THR A 225 -5.65 -10.61 18.01
N VAL A 226 -5.72 -10.86 16.70
CA VAL A 226 -6.99 -11.03 15.99
C VAL A 226 -7.78 -12.21 16.59
N GLN A 227 -7.14 -13.36 16.79
CA GLN A 227 -7.75 -14.56 17.37
C GLN A 227 -8.21 -14.34 18.82
N ALA A 228 -7.38 -13.71 19.65
CA ALA A 228 -7.75 -13.40 21.03
C ALA A 228 -8.97 -12.46 21.09
N ARG A 229 -9.06 -11.50 20.16
CA ARG A 229 -10.21 -10.58 20.06
C ARG A 229 -11.44 -11.25 19.47
N HIS A 230 -11.28 -12.15 18.50
CA HIS A 230 -12.33 -13.04 18.02
C HIS A 230 -12.90 -13.89 19.17
N LEU A 231 -12.04 -14.50 19.99
CA LEU A 231 -12.44 -15.22 21.20
C LEU A 231 -13.20 -14.32 22.19
N VAL A 232 -12.85 -13.04 22.33
CA VAL A 232 -13.60 -12.09 23.18
C VAL A 232 -15.00 -11.82 22.61
N LEU A 233 -15.13 -11.70 21.29
CA LEU A 233 -16.42 -11.56 20.60
C LEU A 233 -17.27 -12.85 20.70
N PHE A 234 -16.62 -14.03 20.71
CA PHE A 234 -17.26 -15.35 20.61
C PHE A 234 -17.54 -16.02 21.97
N ILE A 235 -16.56 -16.06 22.89
CA ILE A 235 -16.58 -16.87 24.13
C ILE A 235 -17.03 -16.08 25.36
N ASN A 236 -16.80 -14.77 25.41
CA ASN A 236 -17.17 -14.01 26.60
C ASN A 236 -18.72 -13.96 26.71
N PRO A 237 -19.35 -14.27 27.87
CA PRO A 237 -20.81 -14.23 28.09
C PRO A 237 -21.46 -12.83 27.95
N PHE A 238 -21.05 -12.01 26.98
CA PHE A 238 -21.48 -10.62 26.80
C PHE A 238 -22.03 -10.29 25.41
N PHE A 239 -21.75 -11.08 24.37
CA PHE A 239 -22.00 -10.67 22.97
C PHE A 239 -22.99 -11.50 22.16
N ALA A 240 -22.67 -12.72 21.73
CA ALA A 240 -23.61 -13.51 20.93
C ALA A 240 -24.55 -14.31 21.83
N VAL A 241 -24.01 -15.10 22.75
CA VAL A 241 -24.82 -16.02 23.57
C VAL A 241 -25.71 -15.27 24.57
N ALA A 242 -25.18 -14.43 25.45
CA ALA A 242 -25.99 -13.74 26.47
C ALA A 242 -26.99 -12.73 25.90
N PHE A 243 -26.67 -12.10 24.77
CA PHE A 243 -27.61 -11.24 24.07
C PHE A 243 -28.71 -12.05 23.38
N ASN A 244 -28.36 -13.13 22.68
CA ASN A 244 -29.36 -14.03 22.10
C ASN A 244 -30.20 -14.71 23.19
N GLU A 245 -29.64 -15.04 24.35
CA GLU A 245 -30.37 -15.55 25.52
C GLU A 245 -31.32 -14.49 26.07
N ARG A 246 -30.87 -13.25 26.25
CA ARG A 246 -31.72 -12.16 26.74
C ARG A 246 -32.78 -11.74 25.72
N LEU A 247 -32.45 -11.75 24.44
CA LEU A 247 -33.41 -11.57 23.35
C LEU A 247 -34.40 -12.72 23.31
N ALA A 248 -33.95 -13.96 23.45
CA ALA A 248 -34.82 -15.12 23.54
C ALA A 248 -35.77 -14.98 24.73
N GLU A 249 -35.27 -14.60 25.90
CA GLU A 249 -36.09 -14.36 27.09
C GLU A 249 -37.12 -13.24 26.85
N LEU A 250 -36.71 -12.08 26.36
CA LEU A 250 -37.61 -10.95 26.08
C LEU A 250 -38.64 -11.29 25.00
N THR A 251 -38.21 -11.99 23.94
CA THR A 251 -39.08 -12.33 22.82
C THR A 251 -40.05 -13.43 23.20
N LEU A 252 -39.61 -14.47 23.91
CA LEU A 252 -40.47 -15.54 24.39
C LEU A 252 -41.46 -15.03 25.44
N THR A 253 -41.04 -14.16 26.37
CA THR A 253 -41.96 -13.55 27.33
C THR A 253 -42.98 -12.63 26.65
N TYR A 254 -42.60 -11.94 25.58
CA TYR A 254 -43.52 -11.16 24.76
C TYR A 254 -44.51 -12.05 24.00
N THR A 255 -44.04 -13.12 23.34
CA THR A 255 -44.86 -14.16 22.72
C THR A 255 -45.85 -14.79 23.72
N GLU A 256 -45.41 -15.11 24.94
CA GLU A 256 -46.27 -15.67 25.99
C GLU A 256 -47.33 -14.69 26.50
N ARG A 257 -47.05 -13.38 26.49
CA ARG A 257 -48.05 -12.33 26.80
C ARG A 257 -49.05 -12.16 25.67
N ILE A 258 -48.57 -12.15 24.43
CA ILE A 258 -49.44 -12.06 23.23
C ILE A 258 -50.39 -13.25 23.17
N ALA A 259 -49.91 -14.47 23.40
CA ALA A 259 -50.74 -15.68 23.44
C ALA A 259 -51.89 -15.62 24.47
N LYS A 260 -51.82 -14.70 25.45
CA LYS A 260 -52.82 -14.51 26.50
C LYS A 260 -53.70 -13.26 26.30
N THR A 261 -53.46 -12.43 25.28
CA THR A 261 -54.11 -11.13 25.10
C THR A 261 -54.84 -11.07 23.74
N ASP A 262 -56.16 -10.79 23.72
CA ASP A 262 -56.97 -10.65 22.49
C ASP A 262 -56.77 -9.29 21.75
N GLY A 263 -55.52 -8.83 21.65
CA GLY A 263 -55.16 -7.52 21.09
C GLY A 263 -55.08 -7.48 19.55
N PRO A 264 -55.06 -6.28 18.94
CA PRO A 264 -55.04 -6.13 17.48
C PRO A 264 -53.75 -6.70 16.86
N GLN A 265 -53.93 -7.47 15.77
CA GLN A 265 -52.88 -8.18 15.05
C GLN A 265 -52.25 -7.30 13.97
N ASP A 266 -51.15 -6.61 14.26
CA ASP A 266 -50.31 -5.93 13.25
C ASP A 266 -49.34 -6.92 12.55
N GLU A 267 -48.63 -6.49 11.49
CA GLU A 267 -47.61 -7.33 10.79
C GLU A 267 -46.51 -7.85 11.73
N SER A 268 -46.14 -7.08 12.75
CA SER A 268 -45.21 -7.49 13.80
C SER A 268 -45.80 -8.57 14.72
N TYR A 269 -47.13 -8.67 14.84
CA TYR A 269 -47.83 -9.71 15.62
C TYR A 269 -47.62 -11.11 15.03
N ALA A 270 -47.57 -11.24 13.71
CA ALA A 270 -47.41 -12.53 13.03
C ALA A 270 -46.05 -13.20 13.33
N VAL A 271 -44.99 -12.41 13.48
CA VAL A 271 -43.62 -12.89 13.77
C VAL A 271 -43.52 -13.47 15.18
N TYR A 272 -44.26 -12.90 16.14
CA TYR A 272 -44.19 -13.31 17.55
C TYR A 272 -45.32 -14.25 17.97
N ALA A 273 -46.28 -14.57 17.09
CA ALA A 273 -47.41 -15.46 17.39
C ALA A 273 -47.01 -16.94 17.46
N ASP A 274 -45.97 -17.34 16.72
CA ASP A 274 -45.44 -18.71 16.71
C ASP A 274 -44.11 -18.78 17.49
N ARG A 275 -44.16 -19.48 18.63
CA ARG A 275 -43.00 -19.69 19.50
C ARG A 275 -41.88 -20.45 18.80
N ASP A 276 -42.19 -21.45 17.99
CA ASP A 276 -41.19 -22.27 17.30
C ASP A 276 -40.52 -21.45 16.19
N PHE A 277 -41.29 -20.61 15.50
CA PHE A 277 -40.75 -19.64 14.54
C PHE A 277 -39.77 -18.67 15.18
N VAL A 278 -40.13 -18.08 16.33
CA VAL A 278 -39.26 -17.17 17.09
C VAL A 278 -37.95 -17.84 17.52
N VAL A 279 -38.02 -19.06 18.07
CA VAL A 279 -36.83 -19.80 18.51
C VAL A 279 -35.91 -20.11 17.33
N ASN A 280 -36.48 -20.55 16.20
CA ASN A 280 -35.71 -20.82 14.98
C ASN A 280 -35.06 -19.54 14.42
N ALA A 281 -35.80 -18.43 14.37
CA ALA A 281 -35.30 -17.14 13.91
C ALA A 281 -34.17 -16.59 14.80
N LEU A 282 -34.26 -16.77 16.13
CA LEU A 282 -33.18 -16.43 17.06
C LEU A 282 -31.94 -17.31 16.86
N SER A 283 -32.12 -18.62 16.65
CA SER A 283 -30.99 -19.51 16.36
C SER A 283 -30.29 -19.13 15.06
N ASN A 284 -31.05 -18.91 13.99
CA ASN A 284 -30.52 -18.50 12.68
C ASN A 284 -29.80 -17.15 12.75
N SER A 285 -30.34 -16.19 13.49
CA SER A 285 -29.74 -14.88 13.72
C SER A 285 -28.39 -15.02 14.42
N ARG A 286 -28.32 -15.78 15.51
CA ARG A 286 -27.07 -16.10 16.21
C ARG A 286 -26.05 -16.75 15.28
N ASP A 287 -26.44 -17.79 14.56
CA ASP A 287 -25.53 -18.55 13.71
C ASP A 287 -25.02 -17.67 12.54
N THR A 288 -25.86 -16.77 12.02
CA THR A 288 -25.46 -15.78 11.00
C THR A 288 -24.45 -14.77 11.56
N GLN A 289 -24.69 -14.22 12.75
CA GLN A 289 -23.77 -13.28 13.41
C GLN A 289 -22.39 -13.90 13.61
N VAL A 290 -22.36 -15.12 14.13
CA VAL A 290 -21.13 -15.91 14.33
C VAL A 290 -20.39 -16.11 13.01
N ASN A 291 -21.07 -16.62 11.98
CA ASN A 291 -20.46 -16.87 10.68
C ASN A 291 -19.84 -15.59 10.06
N VAL A 292 -20.45 -14.42 10.25
CA VAL A 292 -19.91 -13.15 9.74
C VAL A 292 -18.64 -12.75 10.48
N ILE A 293 -18.59 -12.94 11.79
CA ILE A 293 -17.41 -12.65 12.62
C ILE A 293 -16.27 -13.59 12.23
N ASP A 294 -16.54 -14.89 12.10
CA ASP A 294 -15.56 -15.91 11.68
C ASP A 294 -14.99 -15.59 10.30
N GLN A 295 -15.85 -15.25 9.33
CA GLN A 295 -15.39 -14.87 7.99
C GLN A 295 -14.57 -13.57 7.99
N THR A 296 -14.82 -12.68 8.95
CA THR A 296 -14.05 -11.43 9.07
C THR A 296 -12.66 -11.74 9.62
N GLU A 297 -12.55 -12.51 10.70
CA GLU A 297 -11.27 -12.98 11.23
C GLU A 297 -10.46 -13.75 10.17
N GLU A 298 -11.07 -14.77 9.56
CA GLU A 298 -10.40 -15.61 8.55
C GLU A 298 -9.93 -14.75 7.38
N GLY A 299 -10.74 -13.77 6.97
CA GLY A 299 -10.38 -12.80 5.95
C GLY A 299 -9.14 -11.97 6.31
N ILE A 300 -9.03 -11.51 7.56
CA ILE A 300 -7.87 -10.75 8.04
C ILE A 300 -6.62 -11.63 8.01
N LEU A 301 -6.68 -12.82 8.60
CA LEU A 301 -5.55 -13.76 8.67
C LEU A 301 -5.06 -14.17 7.28
N LYS A 302 -5.99 -14.51 6.37
CA LYS A 302 -5.65 -14.85 4.98
C LYS A 302 -5.02 -13.69 4.23
N SER A 303 -5.55 -12.48 4.41
CA SER A 303 -5.05 -11.30 3.70
C SER A 303 -3.62 -10.97 4.11
N ILE A 304 -3.31 -11.09 5.40
CA ILE A 304 -1.96 -10.84 5.91
C ILE A 304 -0.98 -11.89 5.42
N GLN A 305 -1.34 -13.16 5.48
CA GLN A 305 -0.47 -14.22 4.99
C GLN A 305 -0.21 -14.11 3.49
N ALA A 306 -1.25 -13.80 2.71
CA ALA A 306 -1.13 -13.60 1.27
C ALA A 306 -0.22 -12.40 0.94
N TRP A 307 -0.40 -11.28 1.65
CA TRP A 307 0.46 -10.12 1.52
C TRP A 307 1.92 -10.43 1.86
N PHE A 308 2.17 -11.12 2.97
CA PHE A 308 3.51 -11.49 3.41
C PHE A 308 4.23 -12.38 2.40
N ASN A 309 3.57 -13.45 1.96
CA ASN A 309 4.13 -14.36 0.97
C ASN A 309 4.44 -13.63 -0.34
N GLY A 310 3.52 -12.77 -0.80
CA GLY A 310 3.72 -11.98 -2.00
C GLY A 310 4.85 -10.95 -1.87
N LEU A 311 4.99 -10.31 -0.70
CA LEU A 311 6.09 -9.38 -0.43
C LEU A 311 7.45 -10.09 -0.45
N MET A 312 7.55 -11.24 0.21
CA MET A 312 8.79 -12.02 0.24
C MET A 312 9.17 -12.54 -1.15
N GLU A 313 8.21 -13.06 -1.92
CA GLU A 313 8.42 -13.49 -3.30
C GLU A 313 8.90 -12.31 -4.17
N ASP A 314 8.27 -11.14 -4.05
CA ASP A 314 8.66 -9.93 -4.79
C ASP A 314 10.09 -9.47 -4.46
N LEU A 315 10.47 -9.53 -3.17
CA LEU A 315 11.81 -9.16 -2.72
C LEU A 315 12.87 -10.10 -3.28
N HIS A 316 12.71 -11.42 -3.14
CA HIS A 316 13.67 -12.38 -3.70
C HIS A 316 13.77 -12.27 -5.22
N GLU A 317 12.64 -12.16 -5.93
CA GLU A 317 12.64 -12.09 -7.40
C GLU A 317 13.31 -10.81 -7.91
N LYS A 318 12.99 -9.65 -7.33
CA LYS A 318 13.51 -8.36 -7.83
C LYS A 318 14.90 -8.04 -7.32
N GLU A 319 15.15 -8.26 -6.03
CA GLU A 319 16.36 -7.76 -5.36
C GLU A 319 17.53 -8.75 -5.42
N GLU A 320 17.24 -10.05 -5.44
CA GLU A 320 18.25 -11.11 -5.55
C GLU A 320 18.36 -11.63 -6.99
N TYR A 321 17.38 -12.40 -7.47
CA TYR A 321 17.52 -13.19 -8.70
C TYR A 321 17.56 -12.34 -9.96
N GLY A 322 16.58 -11.45 -10.13
CA GLY A 322 16.46 -10.58 -11.29
C GLY A 322 17.61 -9.60 -11.37
N ARG A 323 17.96 -8.97 -10.24
CA ARG A 323 19.13 -8.07 -10.16
C ARG A 323 20.42 -8.79 -10.51
N HIS A 324 20.67 -9.95 -9.90
CA HIS A 324 21.90 -10.70 -10.10
C HIS A 324 22.09 -11.09 -11.56
N THR A 325 21.05 -11.67 -12.17
CA THR A 325 21.09 -12.10 -13.56
C THR A 325 21.37 -10.93 -14.51
N ASN A 326 20.71 -9.80 -14.30
CA ASN A 326 20.93 -8.59 -15.08
C ASN A 326 22.37 -8.08 -14.90
N ARG A 327 22.86 -8.03 -13.67
CA ARG A 327 24.18 -7.49 -13.34
C ARG A 327 25.32 -8.35 -13.87
N VAL A 328 25.22 -9.67 -13.76
CA VAL A 328 26.18 -10.62 -14.37
C VAL A 328 26.20 -10.46 -15.89
N THR A 329 25.05 -10.26 -16.51
CA THR A 329 24.96 -10.01 -17.95
C THR A 329 25.68 -8.71 -18.33
N GLU A 330 25.44 -7.61 -17.60
CA GLU A 330 26.12 -6.33 -17.80
C GLU A 330 27.64 -6.45 -17.65
N ILE A 331 28.12 -7.14 -16.62
CA ILE A 331 29.55 -7.35 -16.37
C ILE A 331 30.18 -8.08 -17.55
N ASN A 332 29.59 -9.19 -17.98
CA ASN A 332 30.12 -9.97 -19.09
C ASN A 332 30.13 -9.18 -20.40
N LEU A 333 29.04 -8.46 -20.72
CA LEU A 333 28.99 -7.60 -21.91
C LEU A 333 30.08 -6.53 -21.92
N TYR A 334 30.35 -5.91 -20.75
CA TYR A 334 31.40 -4.93 -20.63
C TYR A 334 32.80 -5.54 -20.80
N ILE A 335 33.04 -6.71 -20.19
CA ILE A 335 34.33 -7.41 -20.25
C ILE A 335 34.60 -7.93 -21.67
N ASP A 336 33.60 -8.49 -22.34
CA ASP A 336 33.70 -8.93 -23.74
C ASP A 336 34.06 -7.75 -24.66
N ALA A 337 33.45 -6.57 -24.45
CA ALA A 337 33.82 -5.37 -25.19
C ALA A 337 35.29 -4.98 -24.98
N GLN A 338 35.84 -5.14 -23.76
CA GLN A 338 37.26 -4.89 -23.51
C GLN A 338 38.19 -5.88 -24.23
N TYR A 339 37.80 -7.16 -24.33
CA TYR A 339 38.55 -8.16 -25.09
C TYR A 339 38.52 -7.85 -26.59
N VAL A 340 37.35 -7.53 -27.15
CA VAL A 340 37.20 -7.17 -28.58
C VAL A 340 38.01 -5.92 -28.91
N ASP A 341 37.98 -4.90 -28.05
CA ASP A 341 38.81 -3.71 -28.20
C ASP A 341 40.31 -4.08 -28.27
N LEU A 342 40.76 -4.96 -27.37
CA LEU A 342 42.16 -5.39 -27.33
C LEU A 342 42.56 -6.21 -28.56
N GLU A 343 41.72 -7.15 -29.01
CA GLU A 343 41.96 -7.96 -30.21
C GLU A 343 42.04 -7.09 -31.47
N THR A 344 41.19 -6.06 -31.56
CA THR A 344 41.24 -5.09 -32.66
C THR A 344 42.57 -4.33 -32.67
N MET A 345 43.10 -3.97 -31.49
CA MET A 345 44.40 -3.31 -31.37
C MET A 345 45.54 -4.26 -31.78
N ASP A 346 45.50 -5.52 -31.35
CA ASP A 346 46.48 -6.56 -31.69
C ASP A 346 46.58 -6.74 -33.22
N LEU A 347 45.43 -6.80 -33.90
CA LEU A 347 45.36 -6.88 -35.37
C LEU A 347 45.91 -5.66 -36.10
N THR A 348 45.92 -4.47 -35.47
CA THR A 348 46.48 -3.25 -36.06
C THR A 348 47.96 -3.04 -35.74
N ALA A 349 48.48 -3.74 -34.73
CA ALA A 349 49.88 -3.66 -34.29
C ALA A 349 50.79 -4.70 -34.99
N LEU A 350 50.20 -5.76 -35.56
CA LEU A 350 50.80 -6.69 -36.53
C LEU A 350 50.85 -6.09 -37.93
#